data_AF-A0A2E7RY94-F1
#
_entry.id   AF-A0A2E7RY94-F1
#
_cell.length_a   1.000
_cell.length_b   1.000
_cell.length_c   1.000
_cell.angle_alpha   90.00
_cell.angle_beta   90.00
_cell.angle_gamma   90.00
#
_symmetry.space_group_name_H-M   'P 1'
#
loop_
_entity.id
_entity.type
_entity.pdbx_description
1 polymer ?
#
loop_
_entity_poly.entity_id
_entity_poly.type
_entity_poly.pdbx_seq_one_letter_code
_entity_poly.pdbx_strand_id
1 'polypeptide(L)'
;MPQHLDVSPIARPDDRFAVVVSKYNPDVTNRLCEAAVTTLGQHGVTDEKILVVPVPGSFEIPVVAEQLARSGRYAAIVCLGAVIQGDTTHHEYINHQVAEGIRTAAQQTGIPVAFGVLTCQSLELALDRAGGKMGNKGHEAAMAALETLATLRAIGKPEQASREASGESESESESESESKDEEDGEMAEDQSDPKRRSARQAAVQALYQVDLNPDMPTSALTDFLDGELEDPQLRAFAGQLVKGVSTRQVELDELINSNSDNWSLPRMAGTDRNILRLAAWELLHSDVPYRVVLDEAIELAKTFGDARSPDFVNGVLDALVPANRRVAV
;
A
#
# COMPACT_ATOMS: atom_id res chain seq x y z
N MET A 1 -32.63 6.20 8.85
CA MET A 1 -31.41 7.04 8.78
C MET A 1 -30.32 6.35 9.58
N PRO A 2 -29.07 6.34 9.11
CA PRO A 2 -27.96 5.81 9.89
C PRO A 2 -27.78 6.61 11.19
N GLN A 3 -27.34 5.94 12.26
CA GLN A 3 -26.91 6.60 13.49
C GLN A 3 -25.44 7.01 13.32
N HIS A 4 -25.11 8.25 13.70
CA HIS A 4 -23.74 8.79 13.66
C HIS A 4 -23.21 8.94 15.09
N LEU A 5 -21.96 8.54 15.31
CA LEU A 5 -21.27 8.75 16.57
C LEU A 5 -20.49 10.06 16.50
N ASP A 6 -20.98 11.07 17.23
CA ASP A 6 -20.31 12.37 17.32
C ASP A 6 -19.38 12.40 18.54
N VAL A 7 -18.12 12.73 18.32
CA VAL A 7 -17.11 12.91 19.39
C VAL A 7 -16.47 14.28 19.30
N SER A 8 -16.06 14.81 20.46
CA SER A 8 -15.31 16.06 20.54
C SER A 8 -13.82 15.75 20.75
N PRO A 9 -12.89 16.35 19.98
CA PRO A 9 -11.45 16.06 20.07
C PRO A 9 -10.76 16.75 21.26
N ILE A 10 -11.38 16.72 22.44
CA ILE A 10 -10.84 17.34 23.65
C ILE A 10 -10.17 16.29 24.52
N ALA A 11 -8.92 16.53 24.90
CA ALA A 11 -8.18 15.67 25.79
C ALA A 11 -8.74 15.73 27.22
N ARG A 12 -8.70 14.60 27.93
CA ARG A 12 -9.00 14.59 29.37
C ARG A 12 -7.83 15.17 30.14
N PRO A 13 -8.06 15.74 31.35
CA PRO A 13 -6.99 16.33 32.16
C PRO A 13 -5.82 15.39 32.40
N ASP A 14 -6.05 14.07 32.47
CA ASP A 14 -5.03 13.05 32.73
C ASP A 14 -4.31 12.49 31.50
N ASP A 15 -4.76 12.84 30.30
CA ASP A 15 -4.19 12.32 29.06
C ASP A 15 -2.78 12.85 28.84
N ARG A 16 -1.87 11.94 28.48
CA ARG A 16 -0.51 12.25 28.06
C ARG A 16 -0.35 11.87 26.60
N PHE A 17 0.39 12.68 25.86
CA PHE A 17 0.68 12.45 24.45
C PHE A 17 2.19 12.35 24.26
N ALA A 18 2.61 11.54 23.31
CA ALA A 18 3.98 11.54 22.83
C ALA A 18 4.03 12.00 21.38
N VAL A 19 4.99 12.85 21.05
CA VAL A 19 5.28 13.30 19.69
C VAL A 19 6.63 12.76 19.30
N VAL A 20 6.67 11.74 18.46
CA VAL A 20 7.91 11.14 17.95
C VAL A 20 8.26 11.84 16.65
N VAL A 21 9.39 12.55 16.61
CA VAL A 21 9.75 13.41 15.47
C VAL A 21 11.14 13.07 14.92
N SER A 22 11.24 12.89 13.61
CA SER A 22 12.54 12.74 12.96
C SER A 22 13.36 14.03 12.97
N LYS A 23 14.65 13.92 13.28
CA LYS A 23 15.63 15.00 13.15
C LYS A 23 16.06 15.27 11.70
N TYR A 24 15.72 14.38 10.77
CA TYR A 24 16.02 14.55 9.35
C TYR A 24 15.03 15.53 8.71
N ASN A 25 15.49 16.35 7.76
CA ASN A 25 14.72 17.46 7.16
C ASN A 25 14.16 18.48 8.19
N PRO A 26 15.02 19.08 9.03
CA PRO A 26 14.61 19.90 10.19
C PRO A 26 13.76 21.13 9.81
N ASP A 27 13.98 21.73 8.65
CA ASP A 27 13.17 22.87 8.18
C ASP A 27 11.68 22.51 8.01
N VAL A 28 11.39 21.24 7.79
CA VAL A 28 10.06 20.68 7.66
C VAL A 28 9.60 20.08 8.99
N THR A 29 10.38 19.16 9.57
CA THR A 29 9.94 18.39 10.74
C THR A 29 9.78 19.24 12.00
N ASN A 30 10.56 20.31 12.17
CA ASN A 30 10.35 21.24 13.28
C ASN A 30 9.00 21.96 13.17
N ARG A 31 8.62 22.41 11.96
CA ARG A 31 7.32 23.06 11.73
C ARG A 31 6.13 22.12 11.92
N LEU A 32 6.30 20.84 11.57
CA LEU A 32 5.30 19.81 11.87
C LEU A 32 5.18 19.63 13.39
N CYS A 33 6.29 19.52 14.10
CA CYS A 33 6.32 19.33 15.54
C CYS A 33 5.66 20.51 16.28
N GLU A 34 6.04 21.75 15.94
CA GLU A 34 5.47 22.96 16.53
C GLU A 34 3.95 23.02 16.34
N ALA A 35 3.46 22.72 15.13
CA ALA A 35 2.03 22.69 14.86
C ALA A 35 1.30 21.57 15.61
N ALA A 36 1.89 20.38 15.73
CA ALA A 36 1.31 19.28 16.50
C ALA A 36 1.19 19.64 17.99
N VAL A 37 2.27 20.16 18.59
CA VAL A 37 2.28 20.58 20.00
C VAL A 37 1.27 21.71 20.24
N THR A 38 1.24 22.72 19.37
CA THR A 38 0.26 23.81 19.44
C THR A 38 -1.18 23.29 19.39
N THR A 39 -1.44 22.34 18.50
CA THR A 39 -2.77 21.74 18.32
C THR A 39 -3.21 20.96 19.56
N LEU A 40 -2.32 20.14 20.12
CA LEU A 40 -2.57 19.42 21.37
C LEU A 40 -2.87 20.40 22.52
N GLY A 41 -2.11 21.50 22.62
CA GLY A 41 -2.33 22.58 23.59
C GLY A 41 -3.72 23.23 23.45
N GLN A 42 -4.12 23.55 22.22
CA GLN A 42 -5.45 24.11 21.93
C GLN A 42 -6.61 23.17 22.32
N HIS A 43 -6.34 21.87 22.43
CA HIS A 43 -7.32 20.83 22.78
C HIS A 43 -7.17 20.31 24.21
N GLY A 44 -6.46 21.05 25.07
CA GLY A 44 -6.45 20.83 26.52
C GLY A 44 -5.30 19.97 27.05
N VAL A 45 -4.31 19.64 26.22
CA VAL A 45 -3.09 18.94 26.68
C VAL A 45 -2.05 19.97 27.13
N THR A 46 -1.64 19.96 28.40
CA THR A 46 -0.59 20.87 28.88
C THR A 46 0.80 20.41 28.45
N ASP A 47 1.76 21.33 28.38
CA ASP A 47 3.14 21.04 27.96
C ASP A 47 3.79 19.90 28.77
N GLU A 48 3.51 19.80 30.08
CA GLU A 48 4.05 18.74 30.94
C GLU A 48 3.50 17.35 30.61
N LYS A 49 2.40 17.28 29.86
CA LYS A 49 1.76 16.05 29.38
C LYS A 49 2.10 15.71 27.94
N ILE A 50 2.92 16.52 27.27
CA ILE A 50 3.44 16.25 25.93
C ILE A 50 4.92 15.86 26.04
N LEU A 51 5.26 14.63 25.68
CA LEU A 51 6.66 14.23 25.53
C LEU A 51 7.05 14.30 24.05
N VAL A 52 7.97 15.21 23.70
CA VAL A 52 8.60 15.22 22.37
C VAL A 52 9.84 14.32 22.37
N VAL A 53 9.86 13.34 21.48
CA VAL A 53 10.93 12.33 21.35
C VAL A 53 11.61 12.46 19.99
N PRO A 54 12.79 13.11 19.92
CA PRO A 54 13.52 13.22 18.67
C PRO A 54 14.24 11.91 18.32
N VAL A 55 14.07 11.43 17.09
CA VAL A 55 14.71 10.21 16.56
C VAL A 55 15.63 10.53 15.37
N PRO A 56 16.63 9.68 15.03
CA PRO A 56 17.58 9.97 13.96
C PRO A 56 16.91 10.21 12.60
N GLY A 57 16.10 9.26 12.13
CA GLY A 57 15.38 9.31 10.86
C GLY A 57 13.93 8.88 11.00
N SER A 58 13.16 8.94 9.90
CA SER A 58 11.77 8.44 9.90
C SER A 58 11.70 6.93 10.16
N PHE A 59 12.75 6.19 9.80
CA PHE A 59 12.82 4.73 9.93
C PHE A 59 12.79 4.25 11.39
N GLU A 60 13.28 5.06 12.34
CA GLU A 60 13.25 4.73 13.77
C GLU A 60 11.92 5.12 14.45
N ILE A 61 11.03 5.85 13.76
CA ILE A 61 9.75 6.28 14.34
C ILE A 61 8.90 5.09 14.83
N PRO A 62 8.69 4.02 14.03
CA PRO A 62 7.80 2.92 14.43
C PRO A 62 8.21 2.24 15.73
N VAL A 63 9.49 1.86 15.87
CA VAL A 63 9.97 1.13 17.06
C VAL A 63 9.86 1.98 18.33
N VAL A 64 10.11 3.28 18.22
CA VAL A 64 9.96 4.21 19.35
C VAL A 64 8.49 4.44 19.69
N ALA A 65 7.62 4.62 18.68
CA ALA A 65 6.19 4.79 18.87
C ALA A 65 5.57 3.55 19.53
N GLU A 66 5.91 2.36 19.06
CA GLU A 66 5.44 1.10 19.64
C GLU A 66 5.85 0.97 21.12
N GLN A 67 7.13 1.25 21.44
CA GLN A 67 7.61 1.18 22.82
C GLN A 67 6.89 2.17 23.74
N LEU A 68 6.61 3.37 23.25
CA LEU A 68 5.84 4.37 23.98
C LEU A 68 4.39 3.91 24.20
N ALA A 69 3.75 3.33 23.18
CA ALA A 69 2.37 2.84 23.26
C ALA A 69 2.26 1.67 24.25
N ARG A 70 3.16 0.69 24.15
CA ARG A 70 3.24 -0.46 25.06
C ARG A 70 3.49 -0.07 26.52
N SER A 71 4.07 1.11 26.77
CA SER A 71 4.30 1.58 28.14
C SER A 71 3.01 1.88 28.92
N GLY A 72 1.88 2.06 28.23
CA GLY A 72 0.59 2.39 28.85
C GLY A 72 0.52 3.78 29.47
N ARG A 73 1.56 4.61 29.29
CA ARG A 73 1.65 5.97 29.88
C ARG A 73 1.03 7.06 29.00
N TYR A 74 0.79 6.77 27.73
CA TYR A 74 0.31 7.75 26.75
C TYR A 74 -1.06 7.32 26.22
N ALA A 75 -1.95 8.29 26.09
CA ALA A 75 -3.28 8.09 25.55
C ALA A 75 -3.27 8.00 24.02
N ALA A 76 -2.33 8.70 23.36
CA ALA A 76 -2.07 8.59 21.94
C ALA A 76 -0.64 9.07 21.60
N ILE A 77 -0.20 8.74 20.39
CA ILE A 77 1.13 9.08 19.87
C ILE A 77 0.97 9.76 18.51
N VAL A 78 1.76 10.80 18.27
CA VAL A 78 1.84 11.51 17.00
C VAL A 78 3.22 11.26 16.39
N CYS A 79 3.27 10.64 15.21
CA CYS A 79 4.50 10.31 14.51
C CYS A 79 4.76 11.31 13.38
N LEU A 80 5.86 12.05 13.46
CA LEU A 80 6.19 13.14 12.55
C LEU A 80 7.53 12.91 11.84
N GLY A 81 7.54 13.11 10.54
CA GLY A 81 8.76 12.97 9.74
C GLY A 81 8.58 13.57 8.37
N ALA A 82 9.67 13.65 7.62
CA ALA A 82 9.62 14.03 6.22
C ALA A 82 10.64 13.21 5.45
N VAL A 83 10.16 12.45 4.48
CA VAL A 83 10.95 11.66 3.55
C VAL A 83 10.74 12.30 2.19
N ILE A 84 11.78 12.96 1.71
CA ILE A 84 11.79 13.69 0.44
C ILE A 84 12.56 12.85 -0.56
N GLN A 85 12.02 12.70 -1.77
CA GLN A 85 12.67 11.99 -2.86
C GLN A 85 14.04 12.61 -3.15
N GLY A 86 15.07 11.78 -3.09
CA GLY A 86 16.41 12.11 -3.56
C GLY A 86 16.70 11.43 -4.90
N ASP A 87 17.98 11.24 -5.21
CA ASP A 87 18.43 10.65 -6.48
C ASP A 87 18.13 9.15 -6.62
N THR A 88 17.63 8.50 -5.55
CA THR A 88 17.37 7.06 -5.49
C THR A 88 15.96 6.74 -5.00
N THR A 89 15.52 5.49 -5.24
CA THR A 89 14.23 4.94 -4.77
C THR A 89 14.21 4.62 -3.27
N HIS A 90 15.30 4.88 -2.52
CA HIS A 90 15.40 4.57 -1.10
C HIS A 90 14.27 5.16 -0.25
N HIS A 91 13.77 6.33 -0.66
CA HIS A 91 12.63 6.99 -0.04
C HIS A 91 11.35 6.12 -0.05
N GLU A 92 11.12 5.33 -1.11
CA GLU A 92 9.94 4.45 -1.22
C GLU A 92 9.97 3.35 -0.15
N TYR A 93 11.13 2.69 0.00
CA TYR A 93 11.31 1.66 1.03
C TYR A 93 11.12 2.21 2.44
N ILE A 94 11.65 3.40 2.72
CA ILE A 94 11.44 4.07 4.01
C ILE A 94 9.94 4.35 4.20
N ASN A 95 9.27 4.90 3.20
CA ASN A 95 7.86 5.30 3.32
C ASN A 95 6.95 4.12 3.62
N HIS A 96 7.08 3.02 2.86
CA HIS A 96 6.28 1.83 3.06
C HIS A 96 6.52 1.20 4.44
N GLN A 97 7.79 1.01 4.82
CA GLN A 97 8.12 0.38 6.11
C GLN A 97 7.73 1.24 7.30
N VAL A 98 7.84 2.57 7.20
CA VAL A 98 7.43 3.49 8.27
C VAL A 98 5.92 3.52 8.43
N ALA A 99 5.17 3.60 7.33
CA ALA A 99 3.71 3.57 7.37
C ALA A 99 3.20 2.24 7.97
N GLU A 100 3.77 1.13 7.53
CA GLU A 100 3.41 -0.21 8.01
C GLU A 100 3.75 -0.41 9.49
N GLY A 101 4.93 0.03 9.92
CA GLY A 101 5.35 -0.04 11.31
C GLY A 101 4.47 0.80 12.24
N ILE A 102 4.08 2.02 11.82
CA ILE A 102 3.16 2.88 12.58
C ILE A 102 1.78 2.25 12.68
N ARG A 103 1.25 1.71 11.57
CA ARG A 103 -0.02 0.99 11.53
C ARG A 103 -0.01 -0.21 12.49
N THR A 104 1.07 -1.00 12.44
CA THR A 104 1.25 -2.16 13.31
C THR A 104 1.31 -1.77 14.79
N ALA A 105 2.05 -0.71 15.14
CA ALA A 105 2.13 -0.20 16.51
C ALA A 105 0.74 0.17 17.05
N ALA A 106 -0.10 0.85 16.26
CA ALA A 106 -1.47 1.18 16.65
C ALA A 106 -2.34 -0.08 16.86
N GLN A 107 -2.32 -1.02 15.91
CA GLN A 107 -3.15 -2.22 15.97
C GLN A 107 -2.77 -3.16 17.12
N GLN A 108 -1.48 -3.37 17.36
CA GLN A 108 -1.02 -4.29 18.40
C GLN A 108 -1.26 -3.75 19.82
N THR A 109 -1.21 -2.43 19.99
CA THR A 109 -1.34 -1.81 21.33
C THR A 109 -2.75 -1.32 21.63
N GLY A 110 -3.58 -1.11 20.60
CA GLY A 110 -4.90 -0.49 20.73
C GLY A 110 -4.84 1.00 21.10
N ILE A 111 -3.65 1.60 21.10
CA ILE A 111 -3.44 3.02 21.33
C ILE A 111 -3.37 3.72 19.96
N PRO A 112 -4.05 4.86 19.76
CA PRO A 112 -3.92 5.63 18.54
C PRO A 112 -2.46 6.07 18.31
N VAL A 113 -1.91 5.70 17.16
CA VAL A 113 -0.61 6.18 16.66
C VAL A 113 -0.87 6.88 15.33
N ALA A 114 -0.85 8.20 15.33
CA ALA A 114 -1.19 9.01 14.16
C ALA A 114 -0.01 9.17 13.20
N PHE A 115 -0.29 9.06 11.90
CA PHE A 115 0.70 9.14 10.83
C PHE A 115 0.81 10.58 10.28
N GLY A 116 1.89 11.27 10.64
CA GLY A 116 2.25 12.60 10.15
C GLY A 116 3.62 12.63 9.48
N VAL A 117 3.99 11.54 8.79
CA VAL A 117 5.24 11.46 8.01
C VAL A 117 4.96 11.90 6.57
N LEU A 118 5.59 12.99 6.14
CA LEU A 118 5.45 13.49 4.78
C LEU A 118 6.24 12.64 3.79
N THR A 119 5.60 12.26 2.69
CA THR A 119 6.21 11.58 1.55
C THR A 119 6.10 12.51 0.33
N CYS A 120 7.19 13.18 -0.04
CA CYS A 120 7.13 14.27 -1.03
C CYS A 120 8.23 14.12 -2.09
N GLN A 121 7.92 14.52 -3.32
CA GLN A 121 8.87 14.51 -4.43
C GLN A 121 9.88 15.66 -4.37
N SER A 122 9.60 16.71 -3.58
CA SER A 122 10.45 17.88 -3.44
C SER A 122 10.36 18.51 -2.05
N LEU A 123 11.39 19.26 -1.69
CA LEU A 123 11.42 20.06 -0.47
C LEU A 123 10.33 21.15 -0.48
N GLU A 124 10.07 21.77 -1.63
CA GLU A 124 9.01 22.78 -1.76
C GLU A 124 7.64 22.21 -1.38
N LEU A 125 7.31 21.03 -1.89
CA LEU A 125 6.04 20.37 -1.57
C LEU A 125 5.96 19.99 -0.07
N ALA A 126 7.08 19.58 0.51
CA ALA A 126 7.16 19.26 1.93
C ALA A 126 6.94 20.52 2.80
N LEU A 127 7.53 21.66 2.42
CA LEU A 127 7.33 22.94 3.09
C LEU A 127 5.89 23.45 2.95
N ASP A 128 5.27 23.28 1.79
CA ASP A 128 3.87 23.67 1.57
C ASP A 128 2.91 22.89 2.48
N ARG A 129 3.26 21.65 2.84
CA ARG A 129 2.52 20.78 3.77
C ARG A 129 2.92 20.94 5.23
N ALA A 130 3.91 21.79 5.53
CA ALA A 130 4.42 22.07 6.87
C ALA A 130 4.16 23.53 7.27
N GLY A 131 2.94 24.02 7.01
CA GLY A 131 2.50 25.37 7.32
C GLY A 131 2.56 26.35 6.14
N GLY A 132 2.74 25.86 4.91
CA GLY A 132 2.63 26.65 3.69
C GLY A 132 1.22 26.58 3.10
N LYS A 133 1.13 26.55 1.76
CA LYS A 133 -0.15 26.66 1.03
C LYS A 133 -1.11 25.49 1.25
N MET A 134 -0.59 24.33 1.66
CA MET A 134 -1.32 23.07 1.78
C MET A 134 -1.65 22.71 3.23
N GLY A 135 -1.57 23.69 4.14
CA GLY A 135 -1.79 23.48 5.57
C GLY A 135 -0.58 22.88 6.27
N ASN A 136 -0.82 22.25 7.43
CA ASN A 136 0.25 21.66 8.23
C ASN A 136 -0.13 20.24 8.67
N LYS A 137 0.59 19.23 8.15
CA LYS A 137 0.33 17.82 8.49
C LYS A 137 0.64 17.46 9.95
N GLY A 138 1.43 18.26 10.67
CA GLY A 138 1.60 18.12 12.10
C GLY A 138 0.32 18.44 12.88
N HIS A 139 -0.38 19.52 12.50
CA HIS A 139 -1.70 19.85 13.03
C HIS A 139 -2.71 18.73 12.74
N GLU A 140 -2.78 18.29 11.48
CA GLU A 140 -3.73 17.24 11.09
C GLU A 140 -3.45 15.91 11.80
N ALA A 141 -2.19 15.51 11.97
CA ALA A 141 -1.83 14.29 12.69
C ALA A 141 -2.19 14.38 14.18
N ALA A 142 -2.03 15.55 14.81
CA ALA A 142 -2.46 15.76 16.18
C ALA A 142 -4.00 15.70 16.32
N MET A 143 -4.75 16.30 15.39
CA MET A 143 -6.21 16.18 15.35
C MET A 143 -6.65 14.73 15.17
N ALA A 144 -6.04 14.01 14.23
CA ALA A 144 -6.34 12.60 14.01
C ALA A 144 -6.11 11.76 15.28
N ALA A 145 -5.03 12.02 16.02
CA ALA A 145 -4.77 11.34 17.30
C ALA A 145 -5.87 11.62 18.34
N LEU A 146 -6.28 12.88 18.49
CA LEU A 146 -7.32 13.32 19.44
C LEU A 146 -8.69 12.73 19.09
N GLU A 147 -9.10 12.83 17.82
CA GLU A 147 -10.39 12.34 17.33
C GLU A 147 -10.48 10.82 17.42
N THR A 148 -9.41 10.11 17.03
CA THR A 148 -9.35 8.65 17.14
C THR A 148 -9.43 8.21 18.60
N LEU A 149 -8.71 8.87 19.49
CA LEU A 149 -8.77 8.58 20.92
C LEU A 149 -10.19 8.79 21.50
N ALA A 150 -10.84 9.90 21.14
CA ALA A 150 -12.19 10.18 21.56
C ALA A 150 -13.18 9.13 21.01
N THR A 151 -13.02 8.75 19.74
CA THR A 151 -13.82 7.72 19.06
C THR A 151 -13.68 6.35 19.75
N LEU A 152 -12.46 5.86 19.96
CA LEU A 152 -12.22 4.58 20.61
C LEU A 152 -12.82 4.52 22.02
N ARG A 153 -12.76 5.64 22.76
CA ARG A 153 -13.38 5.73 24.08
C ARG A 153 -14.90 5.72 24.03
N ALA A 154 -15.50 6.33 23.02
CA ALA A 154 -16.93 6.37 22.84
C ALA A 154 -17.50 5.02 22.37
N ILE A 155 -16.73 4.27 21.56
CA ILE A 155 -17.05 2.88 21.20
C ILE A 155 -16.94 1.95 22.42
N GLY A 156 -15.94 2.18 23.29
CA GLY A 156 -15.70 1.36 24.47
C GLY A 156 -14.89 0.09 24.15
N LYS A 157 -14.52 -0.65 25.20
CA LYS A 157 -13.91 -1.98 25.02
C LYS A 157 -15.00 -2.97 24.62
N PRO A 158 -14.73 -3.94 23.73
CA PRO A 158 -15.66 -5.04 23.52
C PRO A 158 -15.94 -5.69 24.88
N GLU A 159 -17.22 -5.91 25.20
CA GLU A 159 -17.60 -6.72 26.35
C GLU A 159 -16.88 -8.06 26.22
N GLN A 160 -15.95 -8.33 27.15
CA GLN A 160 -15.32 -9.64 27.22
C GLN A 160 -16.46 -10.66 27.35
N ALA A 161 -16.52 -11.59 26.40
CA ALA A 161 -17.54 -12.62 26.33
C ALA A 161 -17.71 -13.29 27.70
N SER A 162 -18.77 -12.90 28.38
CA SER A 162 -19.32 -13.56 29.56
C SER A 162 -19.97 -14.87 29.14
N ARG A 163 -19.16 -15.84 28.71
CA ARG A 163 -19.59 -17.24 28.48
C ARG A 163 -18.48 -18.22 28.87
N GLU A 164 -18.10 -18.19 30.14
CA GLU A 164 -17.77 -19.42 30.86
C GLU A 164 -19.04 -19.88 31.59
N ALA A 165 -19.87 -20.69 30.92
CA ALA A 165 -20.85 -21.60 31.54
C ALA A 165 -21.54 -22.46 30.48
N SER A 166 -21.60 -23.77 30.75
CA SER A 166 -22.13 -24.90 29.95
C SER A 166 -21.29 -25.22 28.70
N GLY A 167 -20.44 -26.24 28.67
CA GLY A 167 -20.51 -27.50 29.39
C GLY A 167 -21.43 -28.47 28.63
N GLU A 168 -20.76 -29.45 27.99
CA GLU A 168 -21.25 -30.76 27.54
C GLU A 168 -21.59 -30.99 26.05
N SER A 169 -20.79 -31.94 25.53
CA SER A 169 -21.07 -33.09 24.67
C SER A 169 -21.38 -32.93 23.18
N GLU A 170 -20.38 -33.37 22.39
CA GLU A 170 -20.45 -34.46 21.41
C GLU A 170 -21.64 -34.52 20.44
N SER A 171 -21.35 -34.46 19.15
CA SER A 171 -21.49 -35.64 18.28
C SER A 171 -20.97 -35.35 16.88
N GLU A 172 -20.15 -36.29 16.42
CA GLU A 172 -19.74 -36.51 15.04
C GLU A 172 -20.97 -36.75 14.13
N SER A 173 -20.92 -36.24 12.91
CA SER A 173 -21.37 -37.01 11.75
C SER A 173 -20.67 -36.48 10.50
N GLU A 174 -19.77 -37.32 9.99
CA GLU A 174 -19.34 -37.32 8.61
C GLU A 174 -20.54 -37.67 7.71
N SER A 175 -20.65 -37.00 6.57
CA SER A 175 -21.26 -37.61 5.39
C SER A 175 -20.56 -37.05 4.16
N GLU A 176 -19.68 -37.87 3.60
CA GLU A 176 -19.24 -37.77 2.22
C GLU A 176 -20.43 -37.96 1.28
N SER A 177 -20.48 -37.17 0.21
CA SER A 177 -21.08 -37.61 -1.04
C SER A 177 -20.31 -36.99 -2.20
N GLU A 178 -19.42 -37.79 -2.78
CA GLU A 178 -18.93 -37.58 -4.14
C GLU A 178 -20.11 -37.72 -5.13
N SER A 179 -20.22 -36.80 -6.08
CA SER A 179 -20.66 -37.15 -7.42
C SER A 179 -19.85 -36.34 -8.41
N LYS A 180 -19.12 -37.07 -9.24
CA LYS A 180 -18.47 -36.63 -10.47
C LYS A 180 -19.56 -36.43 -11.52
N ASP A 181 -19.48 -35.32 -12.24
CA ASP A 181 -19.89 -35.27 -13.64
C ASP A 181 -18.87 -34.35 -14.34
N GLU A 182 -17.94 -34.99 -15.04
CA GLU A 182 -17.20 -34.40 -16.15
C GLU A 182 -18.00 -34.67 -17.42
N GLU A 183 -18.28 -33.64 -18.22
CA GLU A 183 -17.97 -33.63 -19.65
C GLU A 183 -18.24 -32.23 -20.26
N ASP A 184 -17.14 -31.57 -20.62
CA ASP A 184 -16.84 -30.86 -21.88
C ASP A 184 -17.96 -30.23 -22.73
N GLY A 185 -17.71 -28.98 -23.15
CA GLY A 185 -18.31 -28.43 -24.37
C GLY A 185 -18.41 -26.90 -24.46
N GLU A 186 -17.27 -26.22 -24.61
CA GLU A 186 -17.03 -25.09 -25.53
C GLU A 186 -18.17 -24.07 -25.84
N MET A 187 -18.01 -22.81 -25.40
CA MET A 187 -17.53 -21.68 -26.24
C MET A 187 -17.83 -20.30 -25.61
N ALA A 188 -16.75 -19.53 -25.49
CA ALA A 188 -16.62 -18.07 -25.56
C ALA A 188 -17.74 -17.17 -24.99
N GLU A 189 -17.46 -16.51 -23.86
CA GLU A 189 -17.88 -15.13 -23.65
C GLU A 189 -16.94 -14.38 -22.68
N ASP A 190 -16.24 -13.42 -23.28
CA ASP A 190 -15.58 -12.22 -22.78
C ASP A 190 -15.90 -11.80 -21.33
N GLN A 191 -15.04 -12.15 -20.38
CA GLN A 191 -14.87 -11.43 -19.11
C GLN A 191 -13.55 -11.79 -18.41
N SER A 192 -12.83 -10.74 -18.00
CA SER A 192 -11.69 -10.78 -17.08
C SER A 192 -11.96 -11.69 -15.86
N ASP A 193 -11.23 -12.80 -15.72
CA ASP A 193 -11.30 -13.67 -14.55
C ASP A 193 -10.63 -12.98 -13.34
N PRO A 194 -11.37 -12.61 -12.28
CA PRO A 194 -10.83 -11.89 -11.13
C PRO A 194 -9.67 -12.64 -10.43
N LYS A 195 -9.66 -13.97 -10.50
CA LYS A 195 -8.58 -14.79 -9.93
C LYS A 195 -7.29 -14.69 -10.75
N ARG A 196 -7.40 -14.59 -12.07
CA ARG A 196 -6.23 -14.36 -12.93
C ARG A 196 -5.69 -12.93 -12.78
N ARG A 197 -6.54 -11.96 -12.42
CA ARG A 197 -6.10 -10.59 -12.13
C ARG A 197 -5.17 -10.54 -10.91
N SER A 198 -5.49 -11.23 -9.82
CA SER A 198 -4.59 -11.26 -8.65
C SER A 198 -3.23 -11.89 -8.98
N ALA A 199 -3.20 -12.92 -9.83
CA ALA A 199 -1.95 -13.49 -10.33
C ALA A 199 -1.12 -12.48 -11.16
N ARG A 200 -1.78 -11.65 -11.98
CA ARG A 200 -1.10 -10.56 -12.72
C ARG A 200 -0.60 -9.46 -11.80
N GLN A 201 -1.37 -9.10 -10.76
CA GLN A 201 -0.93 -8.13 -9.76
C GLN A 201 0.35 -8.60 -9.06
N ALA A 202 0.39 -9.84 -8.59
CA ALA A 202 1.57 -10.46 -8.01
C ALA A 202 2.75 -10.49 -9.00
N ALA A 203 2.50 -10.80 -10.27
CA ALA A 203 3.54 -10.79 -11.31
C ALA A 203 4.14 -9.39 -11.55
N VAL A 204 3.31 -8.33 -11.60
CA VAL A 204 3.80 -6.93 -11.74
C VAL A 204 4.65 -6.53 -10.55
N GLN A 205 4.21 -6.88 -9.33
CA GLN A 205 4.98 -6.59 -8.11
C GLN A 205 6.31 -7.33 -8.10
N ALA A 206 6.33 -8.62 -8.47
CA ALA A 206 7.56 -9.40 -8.58
C ALA A 206 8.53 -8.80 -9.62
N LEU A 207 8.03 -8.41 -10.80
CA LEU A 207 8.84 -7.75 -11.83
C LEU A 207 9.38 -6.39 -11.38
N TYR A 208 8.60 -5.63 -10.61
CA TYR A 208 9.06 -4.40 -9.99
C TYR A 208 10.21 -4.65 -9.01
N GLN A 209 10.12 -5.71 -8.20
CA GLN A 209 11.20 -6.11 -7.30
C GLN A 209 12.49 -6.50 -8.05
N VAL A 210 12.38 -7.20 -9.19
CA VAL A 210 13.53 -7.52 -10.06
C VAL A 210 14.16 -6.27 -10.65
N ASP A 211 13.35 -5.33 -11.15
CA ASP A 211 13.82 -4.04 -11.68
C ASP A 211 14.61 -3.25 -10.63
N LEU A 212 14.15 -3.29 -9.37
CA LEU A 212 14.83 -2.61 -8.27
C LEU A 212 16.05 -3.37 -7.74
N ASN A 213 16.10 -4.68 -7.95
CA ASN A 213 17.14 -5.56 -7.42
C ASN A 213 17.63 -6.53 -8.53
N PRO A 214 18.50 -6.09 -9.45
CA PRO A 214 18.93 -6.91 -10.59
C PRO A 214 19.60 -8.24 -10.21
N ASP A 215 20.22 -8.30 -9.03
CA ASP A 215 20.89 -9.49 -8.49
C ASP A 215 19.98 -10.34 -7.58
N MET A 216 18.66 -10.12 -7.61
CA MET A 216 17.71 -10.86 -6.78
C MET A 216 17.77 -12.37 -7.08
N PRO A 217 17.95 -13.23 -6.06
CA PRO A 217 17.97 -14.66 -6.27
C PRO A 217 16.58 -15.18 -6.68
N THR A 218 16.54 -16.14 -7.60
CA THR A 218 15.29 -16.74 -8.10
C THR A 218 14.44 -17.38 -6.99
N SER A 219 15.07 -17.87 -5.92
CA SER A 219 14.37 -18.39 -4.74
C SER A 219 13.53 -17.31 -4.06
N ALA A 220 14.04 -16.09 -3.93
CA ALA A 220 13.31 -14.98 -3.28
C ALA A 220 12.06 -14.57 -4.08
N LEU A 221 12.12 -14.64 -5.42
CA LEU A 221 10.93 -14.44 -6.27
C LEU A 221 9.90 -15.54 -6.09
N THR A 222 10.36 -16.77 -5.88
CA THR A 222 9.48 -17.92 -5.62
C THR A 222 8.79 -17.75 -4.28
N ASP A 223 9.56 -17.43 -3.23
CA ASP A 223 9.05 -17.17 -1.88
C ASP A 223 8.06 -15.99 -1.86
N PHE A 224 8.31 -14.94 -2.65
CA PHE A 224 7.39 -13.82 -2.82
C PHE A 224 6.06 -14.27 -3.42
N LEU A 225 6.08 -15.01 -4.54
CA LEU A 225 4.86 -15.51 -5.18
C LEU A 225 4.12 -16.53 -4.30
N ASP A 226 4.85 -17.32 -3.51
CA ASP A 226 4.27 -18.24 -2.52
C ASP A 226 3.53 -17.49 -1.40
N GLY A 227 4.04 -16.34 -0.98
CA GLY A 227 3.41 -15.48 0.02
C GLY A 227 2.18 -14.71 -0.47
N GLU A 228 2.18 -14.30 -1.75
CA GLU A 228 1.11 -13.48 -2.33
C GLU A 228 -0.09 -14.29 -2.87
N LEU A 229 0.13 -15.55 -3.26
CA LEU A 229 -0.90 -16.37 -3.93
C LEU A 229 -1.06 -17.72 -3.22
N GLU A 230 -2.25 -17.95 -2.64
CA GLU A 230 -2.59 -19.23 -2.01
C GLU A 230 -2.80 -20.36 -3.02
N ASP A 231 -3.43 -20.06 -4.16
CA ASP A 231 -3.77 -21.05 -5.20
C ASP A 231 -2.52 -21.44 -6.03
N PRO A 232 -2.12 -22.73 -6.04
CA PRO A 232 -0.96 -23.20 -6.79
C PRO A 232 -1.05 -22.95 -8.30
N GLN A 233 -2.26 -22.98 -8.89
CA GLN A 233 -2.45 -22.75 -10.32
C GLN A 233 -2.21 -21.28 -10.68
N LEU A 234 -2.73 -20.37 -9.86
CA LEU A 234 -2.51 -18.93 -10.01
C LEU A 234 -1.04 -18.58 -9.81
N ARG A 235 -0.37 -19.24 -8.87
CA ARG A 235 1.07 -19.07 -8.62
C ARG A 235 1.92 -19.54 -9.79
N ALA A 236 1.60 -20.70 -10.36
CA ALA A 236 2.26 -21.20 -11.56
C ALA A 236 2.08 -20.23 -12.74
N PHE A 237 0.87 -19.70 -12.91
CA PHE A 237 0.57 -18.69 -13.92
C PHE A 237 1.37 -17.39 -13.71
N ALA A 238 1.38 -16.84 -12.50
CA ALA A 238 2.19 -15.65 -12.17
C ALA A 238 3.69 -15.90 -12.41
N GLY A 239 4.20 -17.07 -12.01
CA GLY A 239 5.59 -17.46 -12.27
C GLY A 239 5.93 -17.55 -13.75
N GLN A 240 5.01 -18.04 -14.59
CA GLN A 240 5.16 -18.05 -16.04
C GLN A 240 5.26 -16.63 -16.62
N LEU A 241 4.40 -15.73 -16.15
CA LEU A 241 4.41 -14.32 -16.57
C LEU A 241 5.75 -13.66 -16.23
N VAL A 242 6.19 -13.75 -14.97
CA VAL A 242 7.46 -13.16 -14.49
C VAL A 242 8.63 -13.71 -15.31
N LYS A 243 8.74 -15.03 -15.40
CA LYS A 243 9.81 -15.69 -16.18
C LYS A 243 9.78 -15.26 -17.65
N GLY A 244 8.59 -15.19 -18.24
CA GLY A 244 8.37 -14.82 -19.62
C GLY A 244 8.88 -13.41 -19.93
N VAL A 245 8.53 -12.45 -19.09
CA VAL A 245 8.97 -11.06 -19.18
C VAL A 245 10.48 -10.95 -18.93
N SER A 246 10.99 -11.51 -17.83
CA SER A 246 12.42 -11.39 -17.48
C SER A 246 13.35 -11.99 -18.54
N THR A 247 12.95 -13.10 -19.18
CA THR A 247 13.75 -13.74 -20.22
C THR A 247 13.81 -12.93 -21.53
N ARG A 248 12.78 -12.10 -21.78
CA ARG A 248 12.63 -11.32 -23.03
C ARG A 248 12.63 -9.81 -22.79
N GLN A 249 13.17 -9.37 -21.66
CA GLN A 249 13.06 -7.97 -21.23
C GLN A 249 13.58 -7.00 -22.29
N VAL A 250 14.72 -7.30 -22.92
CA VAL A 250 15.32 -6.46 -23.97
C VAL A 250 14.41 -6.35 -25.19
N GLU A 251 13.87 -7.47 -25.66
CA GLU A 251 12.94 -7.52 -26.80
C GLU A 251 11.66 -6.72 -26.53
N LEU A 252 11.07 -6.91 -25.34
CA LEU A 252 9.87 -6.20 -24.91
C LEU A 252 10.14 -4.69 -24.79
N ASP A 253 11.29 -4.31 -24.26
CA ASP A 253 11.68 -2.91 -24.11
C ASP A 253 11.91 -2.21 -25.46
N GLU A 254 12.55 -2.89 -26.41
CA GLU A 254 12.72 -2.38 -27.77
C GLU A 254 11.38 -2.20 -28.47
N LEU A 255 10.48 -3.17 -28.30
CA LEU A 255 9.15 -3.15 -28.89
C LEU A 255 8.31 -1.99 -28.34
N ILE A 256 8.26 -1.83 -27.01
CA ILE A 256 7.52 -0.76 -26.35
C ILE A 256 8.07 0.61 -26.77
N ASN A 257 9.39 0.80 -26.74
CA ASN A 257 10.02 2.07 -27.13
C ASN A 257 9.76 2.43 -28.61
N SER A 258 9.72 1.44 -29.49
CA SER A 258 9.48 1.66 -30.92
C SER A 258 8.04 2.10 -31.24
N ASN A 259 7.11 1.90 -30.29
CA ASN A 259 5.69 2.21 -30.43
C ASN A 259 5.22 3.34 -29.48
N SER A 260 6.14 3.98 -28.76
CA SER A 260 5.84 5.10 -27.85
C SER A 260 6.45 6.41 -28.37
N ASP A 261 5.68 7.15 -29.17
CA ASP A 261 6.08 8.50 -29.60
C ASP A 261 6.22 9.43 -28.38
N ASN A 262 7.41 10.01 -28.18
CA ASN A 262 7.75 10.99 -27.13
C ASN A 262 7.98 10.46 -25.71
N TRP A 263 7.91 9.14 -25.46
CA TRP A 263 8.18 8.57 -24.13
C TRP A 263 9.27 7.50 -24.21
N SER A 264 10.29 7.62 -23.36
CA SER A 264 11.33 6.59 -23.24
C SER A 264 11.06 5.72 -22.01
N LEU A 265 11.10 4.40 -22.15
CA LEU A 265 10.98 3.41 -21.06
C LEU A 265 11.77 3.72 -19.77
N PRO A 266 12.99 4.28 -19.83
CA PRO A 266 13.73 4.64 -18.62
C PRO A 266 13.12 5.81 -17.83
N ARG A 267 12.24 6.62 -18.44
CA ARG A 267 11.65 7.82 -17.83
C ARG A 267 10.23 7.62 -17.30
N MET A 268 9.62 6.46 -17.52
CA MET A 268 8.30 6.12 -16.96
C MET A 268 8.43 5.42 -15.60
N ALA A 269 7.35 5.49 -14.81
CA ALA A 269 7.27 4.82 -13.52
C ALA A 269 7.55 3.32 -13.67
N GLY A 270 8.26 2.73 -12.71
CA GLY A 270 8.61 1.32 -12.78
C GLY A 270 7.39 0.39 -12.78
N THR A 271 6.28 0.82 -12.17
CA THR A 271 4.99 0.13 -12.23
C THR A 271 4.41 0.14 -13.64
N ASP A 272 4.26 1.30 -14.25
CA ASP A 272 3.75 1.44 -15.63
C ASP A 272 4.61 0.67 -16.64
N ARG A 273 5.94 0.75 -16.49
CA ARG A 273 6.89 -0.03 -17.29
C ARG A 273 6.64 -1.53 -17.19
N ASN A 274 6.47 -2.06 -15.98
CA ASN A 274 6.27 -3.49 -15.80
C ASN A 274 4.87 -3.96 -16.21
N ILE A 275 3.85 -3.10 -16.11
CA ILE A 275 2.52 -3.35 -16.68
C ILE A 275 2.62 -3.47 -18.21
N LEU A 276 3.31 -2.53 -18.87
CA LEU A 276 3.50 -2.57 -20.32
C LEU A 276 4.28 -3.80 -20.77
N ARG A 277 5.36 -4.17 -20.07
CA ARG A 277 6.13 -5.39 -20.35
C ARG A 277 5.29 -6.65 -20.21
N LEU A 278 4.51 -6.75 -19.13
CA LEU A 278 3.62 -7.88 -18.88
C LEU A 278 2.59 -8.01 -20.01
N ALA A 279 1.89 -6.92 -20.33
CA ALA A 279 0.87 -6.90 -21.37
C ALA A 279 1.46 -7.18 -22.76
N ALA A 280 2.61 -6.59 -23.10
CA ALA A 280 3.31 -6.86 -24.35
C ALA A 280 3.72 -8.34 -24.46
N TRP A 281 4.17 -8.94 -23.36
CA TRP A 281 4.50 -10.36 -23.33
C TRP A 281 3.26 -11.23 -23.58
N GLU A 282 2.14 -10.96 -22.90
CA GLU A 282 0.89 -11.70 -23.11
C GLU A 282 0.36 -11.55 -24.53
N LEU A 283 0.37 -10.32 -25.09
CA LEU A 283 -0.07 -10.06 -26.46
C LEU A 283 0.70 -10.88 -27.52
N LEU A 284 1.98 -11.18 -27.25
CA LEU A 284 2.85 -11.87 -28.20
C LEU A 284 2.99 -13.38 -27.94
N HIS A 285 2.87 -13.81 -26.68
CA HIS A 285 3.31 -15.13 -26.24
C HIS A 285 2.26 -15.93 -25.47
N SER A 286 1.06 -15.39 -25.27
CA SER A 286 -0.06 -16.12 -24.65
C SER A 286 -1.25 -16.22 -25.60
N ASP A 287 -2.14 -17.17 -25.32
CA ASP A 287 -3.41 -17.33 -26.04
C ASP A 287 -4.53 -16.44 -25.47
N VAL A 288 -4.20 -15.51 -24.57
CA VAL A 288 -5.18 -14.60 -23.96
C VAL A 288 -5.70 -13.64 -25.04
N PRO A 289 -7.03 -13.47 -25.18
CA PRO A 289 -7.60 -12.52 -26.13
C PRO A 289 -7.08 -11.10 -25.92
N TYR A 290 -6.84 -10.37 -27.00
CA TYR A 290 -6.20 -9.04 -26.92
C TYR A 290 -6.99 -8.06 -26.03
N ARG A 291 -8.33 -8.07 -26.11
CA ARG A 291 -9.20 -7.20 -25.27
C ARG A 291 -8.99 -7.45 -23.79
N VAL A 292 -8.93 -8.72 -23.40
CA VAL A 292 -8.67 -9.12 -22.01
C VAL A 292 -7.30 -8.61 -21.56
N VAL A 293 -6.26 -8.71 -22.40
CA VAL A 293 -4.93 -8.19 -22.04
C VAL A 293 -4.95 -6.66 -21.85
N LEU A 294 -5.65 -5.93 -22.72
CA LEU A 294 -5.79 -4.47 -22.59
C LEU A 294 -6.56 -4.09 -21.33
N ASP A 295 -7.72 -4.70 -21.10
CA ASP A 295 -8.56 -4.43 -19.93
C ASP A 295 -7.81 -4.71 -18.63
N GLU A 296 -7.10 -5.84 -18.54
CA GLU A 296 -6.30 -6.17 -17.36
C GLU A 296 -5.14 -5.19 -17.16
N ALA A 297 -4.46 -4.76 -18.23
CA ALA A 297 -3.40 -3.77 -18.12
C ALA A 297 -3.92 -2.41 -17.63
N ILE A 298 -5.10 -1.99 -18.08
CA ILE A 298 -5.77 -0.76 -17.62
C ILE A 298 -6.15 -0.88 -16.14
N GLU A 299 -6.71 -2.02 -15.73
CA GLU A 299 -7.08 -2.27 -14.33
C GLU A 299 -5.84 -2.30 -13.42
N LEU A 300 -4.72 -2.88 -13.87
CA LEU A 300 -3.44 -2.83 -13.17
C LEU A 300 -2.92 -1.39 -13.06
N ALA A 301 -3.04 -0.60 -14.13
CA ALA A 301 -2.63 0.81 -14.13
C ALA A 301 -3.48 1.66 -13.17
N LYS A 302 -4.79 1.39 -13.04
CA LYS A 302 -5.64 2.02 -12.02
C LYS A 302 -5.24 1.61 -10.60
N THR A 303 -4.74 0.39 -10.43
CA THR A 303 -4.37 -0.17 -9.12
C THR A 303 -3.02 0.38 -8.63
N PHE A 304 -2.02 0.48 -9.52
CA PHE A 304 -0.63 0.76 -9.15
C PHE A 304 -0.06 2.06 -9.72
N GLY A 305 -0.73 2.68 -10.69
CA GLY A 305 -0.27 3.87 -11.39
C GLY A 305 -0.82 5.18 -10.81
N ASP A 306 -0.49 6.29 -11.48
CA ASP A 306 -1.07 7.61 -11.20
C ASP A 306 -2.38 7.81 -11.98
N ALA A 307 -3.04 8.96 -11.80
CA ALA A 307 -4.32 9.26 -12.47
C ALA A 307 -4.24 9.26 -14.01
N ARG A 308 -3.05 9.34 -14.60
CA ARG A 308 -2.81 9.35 -16.05
C ARG A 308 -2.32 7.99 -16.56
N SER A 309 -1.87 7.10 -15.68
CA SER A 309 -1.36 5.77 -16.06
C SER A 309 -2.36 4.94 -16.88
N PRO A 310 -3.68 4.90 -16.58
CA PRO A 310 -4.63 4.14 -17.40
C PRO A 310 -4.67 4.58 -18.87
N ASP A 311 -4.79 5.88 -19.11
CA ASP A 311 -4.84 6.45 -20.47
C ASP A 311 -3.52 6.25 -21.21
N PHE A 312 -2.41 6.40 -20.49
CA PHE A 312 -1.06 6.18 -21.03
C PHE A 312 -0.85 4.72 -21.45
N VAL A 313 -1.14 3.77 -20.56
CA VAL A 313 -1.00 2.33 -20.82
C VAL A 313 -1.88 1.92 -22.00
N ASN A 314 -3.13 2.39 -22.04
CA ASN A 314 -4.02 2.11 -23.17
C ASN A 314 -3.43 2.64 -24.49
N GLY A 315 -2.95 3.89 -24.52
CA GLY A 315 -2.39 4.50 -25.72
C GLY A 315 -1.16 3.76 -26.28
N VAL A 316 -0.29 3.23 -25.41
CA VAL A 316 0.89 2.44 -25.84
C VAL A 316 0.47 1.05 -26.31
N LEU A 317 -0.43 0.37 -25.60
CA LEU A 317 -0.85 -0.99 -25.95
C LEU A 317 -1.66 -1.04 -27.25
N ASP A 318 -2.49 -0.04 -27.54
CA ASP A 318 -3.23 0.06 -28.81
C ASP A 318 -2.28 0.06 -30.03
N ALA A 319 -1.12 0.70 -29.90
CA ALA A 319 -0.08 0.71 -30.92
C ALA A 319 0.62 -0.64 -31.07
N LEU A 320 0.69 -1.43 -29.99
CA LEU A 320 1.35 -2.73 -29.94
C LEU A 320 0.51 -3.91 -30.43
N VAL A 321 -0.83 -3.77 -30.52
CA VAL A 321 -1.71 -4.88 -30.94
C VAL A 321 -1.34 -5.36 -32.35
N PRO A 322 -0.87 -6.61 -32.52
CA PRO A 322 -0.53 -7.16 -33.83
C PRO A 322 -1.74 -7.17 -34.77
N ALA A 323 -1.56 -6.81 -36.05
CA ALA A 323 -2.65 -6.68 -37.03
C ALA A 323 -3.48 -7.97 -37.20
N ASN A 324 -2.88 -9.14 -36.97
CA ASN A 324 -3.52 -10.46 -37.03
C ASN A 324 -4.36 -10.80 -35.79
N ARG A 325 -4.18 -10.12 -34.64
CA ARG A 325 -4.98 -10.32 -33.42
C ARG A 325 -6.16 -9.36 -33.29
N ARG A 326 -6.24 -8.31 -34.13
CA ARG A 326 -7.34 -7.32 -34.13
C ARG A 326 -8.69 -7.86 -34.65
N VAL A 327 -8.75 -9.09 -35.15
CA VAL A 327 -9.90 -9.64 -35.92
C VAL A 327 -10.64 -10.78 -35.21
N ALA A 328 -10.24 -11.17 -34.00
CA ALA A 328 -11.01 -12.15 -33.23
C ALA A 328 -12.24 -11.45 -32.60
N VAL A 329 -13.37 -11.54 -33.31
CA VAL A 329 -14.74 -11.30 -32.80
C VAL A 329 -15.17 -12.51 -32.00
#